data_AF-A0A6I8LPH6-F1
#
_entry.id   AF-A0A6I8LPH6-F1
#
_cell.length_a   1.000
_cell.length_b   1.000
_cell.length_c   1.000
_cell.angle_alpha   90.00
_cell.angle_beta   90.00
_cell.angle_gamma   90.00
#
_symmetry.space_group_name_H-M   'P 1'
#
loop_
_entity.id
_entity.type
_entity.pdbx_description
1 polymer ?
#
loop_
_entity_poly.entity_id
_entity_poly.type
_entity_poly.pdbx_seq_one_letter_code
_entity_poly.pdbx_strand_id
1 'polypeptide(L)' 'MSPRTQPPWSVHLARAYASIVALVDDQKVSRVDLQAAADMDGSATNVVERLMALQVFDTHSDGLYSVELRLLSAWQASLT' A
#
# COMPACT_ATOMS: atom_id res chain seq x y z
N MET A 1 7.41 3.84 -33.63
CA MET A 1 7.37 4.27 -32.21
C MET A 1 7.66 3.05 -31.36
N SER A 2 8.80 3.00 -30.67
CA SER A 2 9.06 1.94 -29.69
C SER A 2 8.14 2.18 -28.47
N PRO A 3 7.44 1.16 -27.94
CA PRO A 3 6.67 1.33 -26.72
C PRO A 3 7.64 1.74 -25.60
N ARG A 4 7.31 2.82 -24.88
CA ARG A 4 8.06 3.19 -23.68
C ARG A 4 7.74 2.12 -22.63
N THR A 5 8.61 1.12 -22.51
CA THR A 5 8.54 0.16 -21.42
C THR A 5 8.74 0.96 -20.14
N GLN A 6 7.67 1.11 -19.36
CA GLN A 6 7.76 1.74 -18.06
C GLN A 6 8.79 0.98 -17.23
N PRO A 7 9.70 1.69 -16.53
CA PRO A 7 10.70 1.03 -15.72
C PRO A 7 10.01 0.26 -14.58
N PRO A 8 10.53 -0.91 -14.18
CA PRO A 8 9.84 -1.84 -13.27
C PRO A 8 9.47 -1.23 -11.90
N TRP A 9 10.16 -0.18 -11.47
CA TRP A 9 9.84 0.55 -10.23
C TRP A 9 8.51 1.30 -10.30
N SER A 10 8.03 1.74 -11.48
CA SER A 10 6.77 2.47 -11.58
C SER A 10 5.55 1.59 -11.32
N VAL A 11 5.65 0.30 -11.68
CA VAL A 11 4.63 -0.71 -11.40
C VAL A 11 4.57 -1.01 -9.89
N HIS A 12 5.74 -1.17 -9.25
CA HIS A 12 5.80 -1.36 -7.79
C HIS A 12 5.28 -0.15 -7.01
N LEU A 13 5.53 1.06 -7.50
CA LEU A 13 5.02 2.30 -6.88
C LEU A 13 3.50 2.41 -6.98
N ALA A 14 2.91 2.10 -8.14
CA ALA A 14 1.45 2.13 -8.33
C ALA A 14 0.73 1.13 -7.42
N ARG A 15 1.28 -0.07 -7.27
CA ARG A 15 0.75 -1.10 -6.36
C ARG A 15 0.84 -0.69 -4.90
N ALA A 16 1.97 -0.10 -4.49
CA ALA A 16 2.14 0.43 -3.14
C ALA A 16 1.13 1.54 -2.83
N TYR A 17 0.90 2.44 -3.79
CA TYR A 17 -0.09 3.50 -3.67
C TYR A 17 -1.52 2.94 -3.51
N ALA A 18 -1.91 1.95 -4.32
CA ALA A 18 -3.22 1.31 -4.21
C ALA A 18 -3.46 0.66 -2.84
N SER A 19 -2.45 -0.04 -2.29
CA SER A 19 -2.54 -0.62 -0.94
C SER A 19 -2.69 0.45 0.15
N ILE A 20 -2.00 1.59 0.02
CA ILE A 20 -2.09 2.70 0.98
C ILE A 20 -3.48 3.36 0.91
N VAL A 21 -4.03 3.57 -0.29
CA VAL A 21 -5.38 4.15 -0.48
C VAL A 21 -6.46 3.23 0.13
N ALA A 22 -6.38 1.92 -0.08
CA ALA A 22 -7.33 0.97 0.51
C ALA A 22 -7.35 1.05 2.06
N LEU A 23 -6.19 1.21 2.69
CA LEU A 23 -6.08 1.36 4.15
C LEU A 23 -6.61 2.68 4.68
N VAL A 24 -6.42 3.73 3.89
CA VAL A 24 -6.87 5.08 4.19
C VAL A 24 -8.41 5.15 4.27
N ASP A 25 -9.10 4.46 3.36
CA ASP A 25 -10.55 4.53 3.23
C ASP A 25 -11.26 3.65 4.28
N ASP A 26 -10.76 2.44 4.54
CA ASP A 26 -11.40 1.47 5.46
C ASP A 26 -10.88 1.50 6.91
N GLN A 27 -9.82 2.27 7.19
CA GLN A 27 -9.11 2.42 8.48
C GLN A 27 -8.51 1.15 9.11
N LYS A 28 -9.07 -0.02 8.82
CA LYS A 28 -8.59 -1.34 9.26
C LYS A 28 -8.86 -2.37 8.18
N VAL A 29 -7.81 -2.97 7.67
CA VAL A 29 -7.90 -3.88 6.52
C VAL A 29 -7.11 -5.17 6.80
N SER A 30 -7.60 -6.31 6.33
CA SER A 30 -6.91 -7.60 6.49
C SER A 30 -5.70 -7.70 5.56
N ARG A 31 -4.76 -8.61 5.87
CA ARG A 31 -3.62 -8.91 4.99
C ARG A 31 -4.06 -9.37 3.60
N VAL A 32 -5.17 -10.11 3.52
CA VAL A 32 -5.69 -10.65 2.25
C VAL A 32 -6.15 -9.53 1.33
N ASP A 33 -6.90 -8.57 1.87
CA ASP A 33 -7.39 -7.41 1.13
C ASP A 33 -6.24 -6.49 0.71
N LEU A 34 -5.21 -6.33 1.56
CA LEU A 34 -3.98 -5.62 1.20
C LEU A 34 -3.25 -6.27 0.03
N GLN A 35 -3.15 -7.60 0.07
CA GLN A 35 -2.54 -8.37 -1.01
C GLN A 35 -3.35 -8.21 -2.29
N ALA A 36 -4.69 -8.28 -2.21
CA ALA A 36 -5.59 -8.09 -3.35
C ALA A 36 -5.49 -6.67 -3.95
N ALA A 37 -5.39 -5.63 -3.12
CA ALA A 37 -5.18 -4.25 -3.57
C ALA A 37 -3.80 -4.06 -4.22
N ALA A 38 -2.77 -4.76 -3.73
CA ALA A 38 -1.43 -4.75 -4.32
C ALA A 38 -1.34 -5.59 -5.61
N ASP A 39 -2.24 -6.55 -5.79
CA ASP A 39 -2.21 -7.55 -6.86
C ASP A 39 -3.00 -7.11 -8.10
N MET A 40 -2.55 -6.03 -8.74
CA MET A 40 -3.24 -5.46 -9.90
C MET A 40 -3.23 -6.34 -11.16
N ASP A 41 -2.33 -7.33 -11.25
CA ASP A 41 -2.11 -8.18 -12.44
C ASP A 41 -1.77 -9.65 -12.13
N GLY A 42 -2.01 -10.12 -10.89
CA GLY A 42 -1.70 -11.48 -10.46
C GLY A 42 -0.22 -11.72 -10.10
N SER A 43 0.60 -10.66 -10.06
CA SER A 43 2.03 -10.72 -9.73
C SER A 43 2.36 -9.91 -8.47
N ALA A 44 1.63 -10.09 -7.37
CA ALA A 44 1.98 -9.48 -6.08
C ALA A 44 3.21 -10.14 -5.43
N THR A 45 4.41 -9.94 -5.99
CA THR A 45 5.54 -10.75 -5.56
C THR A 45 6.05 -10.42 -4.17
N ASN A 46 6.00 -9.17 -3.65
CA ASN A 46 6.50 -8.84 -2.28
C ASN A 46 6.15 -7.40 -1.80
N VAL A 47 5.13 -6.74 -2.36
CA VAL A 47 4.89 -5.29 -2.09
C VAL A 47 4.41 -5.06 -0.66
N VAL A 48 3.43 -5.84 -0.19
CA VAL A 48 2.90 -5.73 1.18
C VAL A 48 4.00 -5.96 2.22
N GLU A 49 4.84 -6.98 2.02
CA GLU A 49 5.95 -7.29 2.94
C GLU A 49 6.99 -6.16 3.00
N ARG A 50 7.28 -5.52 1.86
CA ARG A 50 8.16 -4.34 1.83
C ARG A 50 7.55 -3.14 2.54
N LEU A 51 6.25 -2.90 2.40
CA LEU A 51 5.57 -1.80 3.10
C LEU A 51 5.52 -2.04 4.62
N MET A 52 5.34 -3.29 5.04
CA MET A 52 5.48 -3.68 6.45
C MET A 52 6.91 -3.45 6.96
N ALA A 53 7.93 -3.84 6.20
CA ALA A 53 9.33 -3.62 6.57
C ALA A 53 9.70 -2.12 6.67
N LEU A 54 9.01 -1.28 5.90
CA LEU A 54 9.14 0.18 5.93
C LEU A 54 8.30 0.85 7.02
N GLN A 55 7.62 0.07 7.87
CA GLN A 55 6.74 0.56 8.95
C GLN A 55 5.65 1.51 8.45
N VAL A 56 5.14 1.28 7.22
CA VAL A 56 4.02 2.04 6.67
C VAL A 56 2.71 1.70 7.37
N PHE A 57 2.65 0.51 7.98
CA PHE A 57 1.45 -0.03 8.62
C PHE A 57 1.67 -0.33 10.09
N ASP A 58 0.65 -0.03 10.90
CA ASP A 58 0.51 -0.56 12.25
C ASP A 58 -0.25 -1.89 12.22
N THR A 59 0.21 -2.84 13.03
CA THR A 59 -0.46 -4.14 13.21
C THR A 59 -1.27 -4.12 14.50
N HIS A 60 -2.56 -4.38 14.41
CA HIS A 60 -3.47 -4.43 15.55
C HIS A 60 -3.46 -5.81 16.21
N SER A 61 -3.90 -5.88 17.47
CA SER A 61 -3.99 -7.15 18.21
C SER A 61 -4.99 -8.15 17.63
N ASP A 62 -5.90 -7.69 16.78
CA ASP A 62 -6.89 -8.50 16.04
C ASP A 62 -6.32 -9.05 14.71
N GLY A 63 -5.07 -8.72 14.38
CA GLY A 63 -4.40 -9.16 13.13
C GLY A 63 -4.72 -8.29 11.92
N LEU A 64 -5.47 -7.19 12.08
CA LEU A 64 -5.73 -6.20 11.05
C LEU A 64 -4.62 -5.15 10.98
N TYR A 65 -4.57 -4.45 9.85
CA TYR A 65 -3.57 -3.42 9.56
C TYR A 65 -4.24 -2.07 9.37
N SER A 66 -3.60 -1.01 9.84
CA SER A 66 -3.95 0.39 9.53
C SER A 66 -2.72 1.13 9.03
N VAL A 67 -2.91 2.28 8.37
CA VAL A 67 -1.78 3.19 8.12
C VAL A 67 -1.18 3.63 9.45
N GLU A 68 0.14 3.70 9.53
CA GLU A 68 0.84 4.24 10.69
C GLU A 68 0.38 5.69 10.97
N LEU A 69 0.15 6.00 12.24
CA LEU A 69 -0.56 7.22 12.63
C LEU A 69 0.13 8.52 12.18
N ARG A 70 1.46 8.58 12.17
CA ARG A 70 2.20 9.78 11.74
C ARG A 70 2.09 9.97 10.23
N LEU A 71 2.14 8.89 9.45
CA LEU A 71 1.91 8.94 8.00
C LEU A 71 0.48 9.39 7.68
N LEU A 72 -0.52 8.85 8.39
CA LEU A 72 -1.91 9.28 8.25
C LEU A 72 -2.07 10.77 8.56
N SER A 73 -1.48 11.24 9.66
CA SER A 73 -1.53 12.65 10.08
C SER A 73 -0.85 13.58 9.06
N ALA A 74 0.31 13.19 8.54
CA ALA A 74 1.04 13.96 7.53
C ALA A 74 0.28 14.06 6.21
N TRP A 75 -0.42 12.98 5.83
CA TRP A 75 -1.26 12.99 4.64
C TRP A 75 -2.52 13.85 4.83
N GLN A 76 -3.20 13.77 5.96
CA GLN A 76 -4.34 14.66 6.26
C GLN A 76 -3.93 16.14 6.25
N ALA A 77 -2.76 16.46 6.81
CA ALA A 77 -2.22 17.82 6.81
C ALA A 77 -1.81 18.32 5.42
N SER A 78 -1.56 17.44 4.43
CA SER A 78 -1.26 17.86 3.05
C SER A 78 -2.51 18.16 2.22
N LEU A 79 -3.70 17.81 2.71
CA LEU A 79 -4.98 18.07 2.06
C LEU A 79 -5.61 19.44 2.43
N THR A 80 -5.06 20.11 3.45
CA THR A 80 -5.49 21.42 3.96
C THR A 80 -4.57 22.54 3.51
#